data_AF-A0A7X1W981-F1
#
_entry.id   AF-A0A7X1W981-F1
#
_cell.length_a   1.000
_cell.length_b   1.000
_cell.length_c   1.000
_cell.angle_alpha   90.00
_cell.angle_beta   90.00
_cell.angle_gamma   90.00
#
_symmetry.space_group_name_H-M   'P 1'
#
loop_
_entity.id
_entity.type
_entity.pdbx_description
1 polymer ?
#
loop_
_entity_poly.entity_id
_entity_poly.type
_entity_poly.pdbx_seq_one_letter_code
_entity_poly.pdbx_strand_id
1 'polypeptide(L)' 'MSDAERPVASPCVSICALDDDDICTGCQRTVAEITRWSRMTNPERREVLALCHERAKSSGVMWVLGNQS' A
#
# COMPACT_ATOMS: atom_id res chain seq x y z
N MET A 1 -29.73 7.00 -3.46
CA MET A 1 -28.92 5.81 -3.81
C MET A 1 -27.49 6.15 -3.48
N SER A 2 -26.92 5.53 -2.45
CA SER A 2 -25.60 5.85 -1.91
C SER A 2 -24.52 5.35 -2.86
N ASP A 3 -23.90 6.28 -3.58
CA ASP A 3 -22.79 6.03 -4.50
C ASP A 3 -21.48 5.86 -3.71
N ALA A 4 -21.45 4.88 -2.81
CA ALA A 4 -20.29 4.59 -2.00
C ALA A 4 -19.19 4.02 -2.90
N GLU A 5 -18.22 4.87 -3.22
CA GLU A 5 -17.04 4.51 -4.02
C GLU A 5 -16.42 3.20 -3.52
N ARG A 6 -16.18 2.26 -4.44
CA ARG A 6 -15.57 0.97 -4.10
C ARG A 6 -14.24 1.19 -3.37
N PRO A 7 -13.96 0.42 -2.29
CA PRO A 7 -12.71 0.51 -1.57
C PRO A 7 -11.50 0.34 -2.52
N VAL A 8 -10.52 1.23 -2.38
CA VAL A 8 -9.24 1.12 -3.09
C VAL A 8 -8.57 -0.21 -2.72
N ALA A 9 -8.14 -0.96 -3.74
CA ALA A 9 -7.51 -2.28 -3.56
C ALA A 9 -6.21 -2.19 -2.77
N SER A 10 -5.92 -3.24 -1.98
CA SER A 10 -4.71 -3.30 -1.18
C SER A 10 -3.48 -3.59 -2.05
N PRO A 11 -2.35 -2.91 -1.83
CA PRO A 11 -1.09 -3.18 -2.54
C PRO A 11 -0.37 -4.46 -2.08
N CYS A 12 -1.04 -5.30 -1.28
CA CYS A 12 -0.42 -6.43 -0.60
C CYS A 12 -0.11 -7.57 -1.57
N VAL A 13 1.16 -7.95 -1.66
CA VAL A 13 1.61 -9.12 -2.44
C VAL A 13 1.64 -10.42 -1.62
N SER A 14 1.01 -10.42 -0.43
CA SER A 14 1.01 -11.55 0.53
C SER A 14 2.40 -12.01 0.98
N ILE A 15 3.41 -11.15 0.83
CA ILE A 15 4.76 -11.34 1.37
C ILE A 15 4.94 -10.29 2.47
N CYS A 16 5.04 -10.74 3.71
CA CYS A 16 5.30 -9.88 4.86
C CYS A 16 6.77 -10.05 5.26
N ALA A 17 7.63 -9.22 4.68
CA ALA A 17 9.03 -9.08 5.07
C ALA A 17 9.31 -7.59 5.28
N LEU A 18 9.62 -7.20 6.52
CA LEU A 18 9.95 -5.83 6.91
C LEU A 18 11.46 -5.63 6.85
N ASP A 19 11.90 -4.43 6.50
CA ASP A 19 13.28 -3.98 6.66
C ASP A 19 13.50 -3.33 8.05
N ASP A 20 14.71 -2.79 8.25
CA ASP A 20 15.10 -2.15 9.51
C ASP A 20 14.32 -0.85 9.81
N ASP A 21 13.63 -0.27 8.82
CA ASP A 21 12.81 0.94 8.92
C ASP A 21 11.31 0.62 9.07
N ASP A 22 10.96 -0.65 9.38
CA ASP A 22 9.57 -1.14 9.46
C ASP A 22 8.78 -0.97 8.15
N ILE A 23 9.46 -0.94 7.01
CA ILE A 23 8.85 -0.88 5.68
C ILE A 23 8.78 -2.30 5.10
N CYS A 24 7.60 -2.68 4.62
CA CYS A 24 7.42 -3.95 3.94
C CYS A 24 8.15 -3.94 2.59
N THR A 25 9.18 -4.75 2.46
CA THR A 25 9.98 -4.91 1.23
C THR A 25 9.13 -5.33 0.00
N GLY A 26 7.99 -6.01 0.20
CA GLY A 26 7.09 -6.42 -0.87
C GLY A 26 6.10 -5.34 -1.32
N CYS A 27 5.38 -4.71 -0.40
CA CYS A 27 4.33 -3.72 -0.73
C CYS A 27 4.70 -2.26 -0.44
N GLN A 28 5.89 -2.02 0.11
CA GLN A 28 6.47 -0.71 0.44
C GLN A 28 5.63 0.15 1.41
N ARG A 29 4.67 -0.47 2.09
CA ARG A 29 3.92 0.11 3.20
C ARG A 29 4.69 -0.01 4.51
N THR A 30 4.55 0.99 5.37
CA THR A 30 5.00 0.89 6.77
C THR A 30 4.06 -0.01 7.58
N VAL A 31 4.53 -0.52 8.72
CA VAL A 31 3.67 -1.22 9.70
C VAL A 31 2.46 -0.36 10.12
N ALA A 32 2.65 0.95 10.29
CA ALA A 32 1.57 1.88 10.64
C ALA A 32 0.48 1.96 9.54
N GLU A 33 0.89 1.97 8.27
CA GLU A 33 -0.04 1.96 7.13
C GLU A 33 -0.76 0.62 6.99
N ILE A 34 -0.05 -0.50 7.21
CA ILE A 34 -0.63 -1.86 7.17
C ILE A 34 -1.73 -1.99 8.24
N THR A 35 -1.43 -1.58 9.48
CA THR A 35 -2.36 -1.68 10.62
C THR A 35 -3.57 -0.77 10.48
N ARG A 36 -3.42 0.41 9.85
CA ARG A 36 -4.51 1.38 9.64
C ARG A 36 -5.31 1.18 8.35
N TRP A 37 -4.83 0.36 7.40
CA TRP A 37 -5.42 0.22 6.05
C TRP A 37 -6.94 -0.03 6.02
N SER A 38 -7.45 -0.89 6.92
CA SER A 38 -8.88 -1.22 6.99
C SER A 38 -9.74 -0.04 7.45
N ARG A 39 -9.15 0.93 8.15
CA ARG A 39 -9.84 2.12 8.70
C ARG A 39 -9.67 3.37 7.82
N MET A 40 -8.79 3.31 6.82
CA MET A 40 -8.55 4.41 5.89
C MET A 40 -9.70 4.60 4.91
N THR A 41 -9.96 5.85 4.57
CA THR A 41 -10.81 6.30 3.47
C THR A 41 -10.10 6.09 2.12
N ASN A 42 -10.85 6.14 1.01
CA ASN A 42 -10.25 5.98 -0.32
C ASN A 42 -9.21 7.06 -0.67
N PRO A 43 -9.38 8.35 -0.30
CA PRO A 43 -8.32 9.35 -0.44
C PRO A 43 -7.05 8.97 0.32
N GLU A 44 -7.16 8.57 1.59
CA GLU A 44 -6.00 8.15 2.40
C GLU A 44 -5.31 6.91 1.80
N ARG A 45 -6.09 5.94 1.32
CA ARG A 45 -5.54 4.75 0.64
C ARG A 45 -4.74 5.12 -0.59
N ARG A 46 -5.22 6.06 -1.41
CA ARG A 46 -4.50 6.54 -2.61
C ARG A 46 -3.20 7.26 -2.25
N GLU A 47 -3.22 8.05 -1.20
CA GLU A 47 -2.03 8.73 -0.68
C GLU A 47 -0.97 7.72 -0.24
N VAL A 48 -1.37 6.71 0.54
CA VAL A 48 -0.47 5.61 0.92
C VAL A 48 0.09 4.90 -0.30
N LEU A 49 -0.73 4.60 -1.31
CA LEU A 49 -0.25 3.98 -2.56
C LEU A 49 0.78 4.84 -3.30
N ALA A 50 0.56 6.15 -3.36
CA ALA A 50 1.52 7.08 -3.95
C ALA A 50 2.85 7.08 -3.18
N LEU A 51 2.81 7.10 -1.86
CA LEU A 51 4.00 7.01 -1.01
C LEU A 51 4.73 5.68 -1.19
N CYS A 52 4.01 4.55 -1.25
CA CYS A 52 4.59 3.24 -1.51
C CYS A 52 5.33 3.19 -2.84
N HIS A 53 4.75 3.81 -3.88
CA HIS A 53 5.38 3.90 -5.18
C HIS A 53 6.65 4.77 -5.16
N GLU A 54 6.65 5.89 -4.46
CA GLU A 54 7.86 6.72 -4.31
C GLU A 54 8.95 5.98 -3.51
N ARG A 55 8.60 5.29 -2.42
CA ARG A 55 9.54 4.43 -1.67
C ARG A 55 10.11 3.32 -2.55
N ALA A 56 9.26 2.67 -3.35
CA ALA A 56 9.69 1.63 -4.28
C ALA A 56 10.76 2.14 -5.25
N LYS A 57 10.52 3.32 -5.85
CA LYS A 57 11.50 3.99 -6.73
C LYS A 57 12.82 4.28 -6.01
N SER A 58 12.76 4.83 -4.80
CA SER A 58 13.94 5.15 -4.00
C SER A 58 14.75 3.90 -3.63
N SER A 59 14.08 2.80 -3.30
CA SER A 59 14.70 1.51 -2.95
C SER A 59 15.14 0.69 -4.16
N GLY A 60 14.92 1.18 -5.39
CA GLY A 60 15.27 0.48 -6.62
C GLY A 60 14.43 -0.77 -6.89
N VAL A 61 13.30 -0.94 -6.19
CA VAL A 61 12.37 -2.06 -6.39
C VAL A 61 11.25 -1.61 -7.31
N MET A 62 10.98 -2.37 -8.38
CA MET A 62 9.80 -2.11 -9.20
C MET A 62 8.58 -2.65 -8.46
N TRP A 63 7.75 -1.75 -7.96
CA TRP A 63 6.46 -2.15 -7.41
C TRP A 63 5.53 -2.55 -8.56
N VAL A 64 5.54 -3.84 -8.89
CA VAL A 64 4.54 -4.41 -9.80
C VAL A 64 3.24 -4.43 -9.00
N LEU A 65 2.28 -3.59 -9.42
CA LEU A 65 0.90 -3.57 -8.96
C LEU A 65 0.28 -4.97 -9.07
N GLY A 66 0.56 -5.81 -8.08
CA GLY A 66 0.06 -7.16 -7.98
C GLY A 66 -1.43 -7.10 -7.68
N ASN A 67 -2.22 -7.40 -8.71
CA ASN A 67 -3.63 -7.77 -8.66
C ASN A 67 -4.66 -6.62 -8.55
N GLN A 68 -4.72 -5.80 -9.59
CA GLN A 68 -5.99 -5.16 -10.00
C GLN A 68 -6.88 -6.22 -10.63
N SER A 69 -7.78 -6.84 -9.85
CA SER A 69 -8.92 -7.62 -10.37
C SER A 69 -10.10 -7.42 -9.44
#